data_AF-A0ABD2MLA4-F1
#
_entry.id   AF-A0ABD2MLA4-F1
#
_cell.length_a   1.000
_cell.length_b   1.000
_cell.length_c   1.000
_cell.angle_alpha   90.00
_cell.angle_beta   90.00
_cell.angle_gamma   90.00
#
_symmetry.space_group_name_H-M   'P 1'
#
loop_
_entity.id
_entity.type
_entity.pdbx_description
1 polymer ?
#
loop_
_entity_poly.entity_id
_entity_poly.type
_entity_poly.pdbx_seq_one_letter_code
_entity_poly.pdbx_strand_id
1 'polypeptide(L)'
;MKIDIRRLEESFRLADKRIQNYCQNIFQFLCARISLIEIYEKIYQMGCGKHLRYMELLNHTEIVIQKNALCFTDISLTPIKAIFNLECEILQQLFKALTELQQLQFLPSLASIHGAHTRLTAWESRMQNRESWKLGFLKNNQLPALFQWLQKLKGIVLSKFSLYFHNTLAQQTTPNDMRGICAKLQHDHYQKMVGFQKKYDVAYVILLSDNQVVCDTTDYDSFPIIVSYPPVSIFL
;
A
#
# COMPACT_ATOMS: atom_id res chain seq x y z
N MET A 1 39.80 38.04 29.11
CA MET A 1 40.35 36.70 29.45
C MET A 1 39.36 35.79 30.17
N LYS A 2 38.92 36.05 31.43
CA LYS A 2 37.92 35.17 32.11
C LYS A 2 36.56 35.08 31.40
N ILE A 3 36.12 36.17 30.77
CA ILE A 3 34.86 36.23 30.00
C ILE A 3 34.97 35.41 28.70
N ASP A 4 36.14 35.44 28.06
CA ASP A 4 36.41 34.72 26.82
C ASP A 4 36.50 33.21 27.04
N ILE A 5 37.09 32.79 28.17
CA ILE A 5 37.15 31.37 28.57
C ILE A 5 35.74 30.82 28.87
N ARG A 6 34.89 31.57 29.59
CA ARG A 6 33.48 31.15 29.82
C ARG A 6 32.69 31.03 28.52
N ARG A 7 32.85 31.98 27.59
CA ARG A 7 32.22 31.91 26.26
C ARG A 7 32.69 30.70 25.44
N LEU A 8 33.98 30.35 25.54
CA LEU A 8 34.53 29.14 24.93
C LEU A 8 33.93 27.88 25.55
N GLU A 9 33.88 27.77 26.88
CA GLU A 9 33.28 26.61 27.58
C GLU A 9 31.79 26.44 27.25
N GLU A 10 31.02 27.52 27.19
CA GLU A 10 29.62 27.50 26.76
C GLU A 10 29.49 27.04 25.31
N SER A 11 30.37 27.50 24.42
CA SER A 11 30.39 27.10 23.01
C SER A 11 30.70 25.61 22.83
N PHE A 12 31.64 25.06 23.61
CA PHE A 12 31.95 23.62 23.63
C PHE A 12 30.77 22.79 24.16
N ARG A 13 30.17 23.19 25.28
CA ARG A 13 28.98 22.48 25.84
C ARG A 13 27.80 22.50 24.87
N LEU A 14 27.59 23.61 24.15
CA LEU A 14 26.56 23.72 23.12
C LEU A 14 26.89 22.88 21.88
N ALA A 15 28.16 22.70 21.53
CA ALA A 15 28.59 21.78 20.48
C ALA A 15 28.35 20.32 20.88
N ASP A 16 28.73 19.93 22.09
CA ASP A 16 28.52 18.57 22.62
C ASP A 16 27.03 18.21 22.69
N LYS A 17 26.19 19.13 23.17
CA LYS A 17 24.74 18.92 23.21
C LYS A 17 24.12 18.78 21.81
N ARG A 18 24.63 19.53 20.82
CA ARG A 18 24.18 19.40 19.42
C ARG A 18 24.56 18.04 18.84
N ILE A 19 25.79 17.60 19.06
CA ILE A 19 26.27 16.29 18.61
C ILE A 19 25.45 15.18 19.27
N GLN A 20 25.24 15.24 20.58
CA GLN A 20 24.43 14.27 21.31
C GLN A 20 22.99 14.19 20.77
N ASN A 21 22.34 15.33 20.56
CA ASN A 21 21.00 15.37 19.98
C ASN A 21 20.97 14.76 18.57
N TYR A 22 21.96 15.06 17.73
CA TYR A 22 22.06 14.51 16.39
C TYR A 22 22.23 12.98 16.39
N CYS A 23 23.15 12.47 17.22
CA CYS A 23 23.36 11.03 17.40
C CYS A 23 22.07 10.34 17.89
N GLN A 24 21.34 10.95 18.82
CA GLN A 24 20.06 10.43 19.31
C GLN A 24 19.01 10.35 18.19
N ASN A 25 18.94 11.36 17.32
CA ASN A 25 18.02 11.37 16.19
C ASN A 25 18.38 10.27 15.17
N ILE A 26 19.66 10.07 14.85
CA ILE A 26 20.10 8.95 13.99
C ILE A 26 19.72 7.62 14.62
N PHE A 27 19.99 7.43 15.91
CA PHE A 27 19.68 6.19 16.61
C PHE A 27 18.18 5.88 16.57
N GLN A 28 17.32 6.88 16.81
CA GLN A 28 15.87 6.72 16.69
C GLN A 28 15.45 6.30 15.28
N PHE A 29 16.03 6.92 14.24
CA PHE A 29 15.76 6.55 12.86
C PHE A 29 16.18 5.10 12.55
N LEU A 30 17.36 4.69 12.99
CA LEU A 30 17.83 3.31 12.81
C LEU A 30 16.91 2.30 13.51
N CYS A 31 16.47 2.59 14.73
CA CYS A 31 15.48 1.76 15.43
C CYS A 31 14.16 1.65 14.65
N ALA A 32 13.67 2.78 14.11
CA ALA A 32 12.45 2.80 13.30
C ALA A 32 12.60 1.95 12.04
N ARG A 33 13.76 2.00 11.38
CA ARG A 33 14.08 1.18 10.21
C ARG A 33 14.13 -0.31 10.53
N ILE A 34 14.71 -0.69 11.67
CA ILE A 34 14.72 -2.09 12.11
C ILE A 34 13.29 -2.59 12.29
N SER A 35 12.42 -1.85 12.97
CA SER A 35 11.01 -2.22 13.12
C SER A 35 10.27 -2.36 11.79
N LEU A 36 10.62 -1.57 10.77
CA LEU A 36 10.02 -1.70 9.45
C LEU A 36 10.55 -2.91 8.68
N ILE A 37 11.84 -3.25 8.84
CA ILE A 37 12.42 -4.49 8.30
C ILE A 37 11.73 -5.72 8.93
N GLU A 38 11.47 -5.70 10.23
CA GLU A 38 10.71 -6.75 10.91
C GLU A 38 9.29 -6.92 10.35
N ILE A 39 8.63 -5.82 9.94
CA ILE A 39 7.34 -5.90 9.23
C ILE A 39 7.50 -6.63 7.90
N TYR A 40 8.50 -6.28 7.08
CA TYR A 40 8.71 -6.97 5.79
C TYR A 40 9.06 -8.44 5.95
N GLU A 41 9.88 -8.78 6.94
CA GLU A 41 10.19 -10.16 7.29
C GLU A 41 8.90 -10.92 7.65
N LYS A 42 8.03 -10.31 8.46
CA LYS A 42 6.72 -10.89 8.80
C LYS A 42 5.81 -11.06 7.58
N ILE A 43 5.77 -10.08 6.67
CA ILE A 43 5.04 -10.17 5.40
C ILE A 43 5.55 -11.36 4.59
N TYR A 44 6.87 -11.52 4.48
CA TYR A 44 7.49 -12.63 3.76
C TYR A 44 7.13 -13.99 4.37
N GLN A 45 7.30 -14.14 5.68
CA GLN A 45 6.98 -15.37 6.41
C GLN A 45 5.50 -15.75 6.26
N MET A 46 4.59 -14.79 6.40
CA MET A 46 3.16 -15.03 6.22
C MET A 46 2.79 -15.30 4.75
N GLY A 47 3.53 -14.71 3.80
CA GLY A 47 3.33 -14.91 2.36
C GLY A 47 3.72 -16.30 1.87
N CYS A 48 4.61 -16.99 2.58
CA CYS A 48 4.90 -18.41 2.36
C CYS A 48 3.80 -19.33 2.92
N GLY A 49 2.95 -18.81 3.83
CA GLY A 49 1.82 -19.53 4.39
C GLY A 49 0.58 -19.55 3.48
N LYS A 50 -0.45 -20.28 3.89
CA LYS A 50 -1.71 -20.41 3.12
C LYS A 50 -2.64 -19.20 3.24
N HIS A 51 -2.50 -18.38 4.27
CA HIS A 51 -3.40 -17.25 4.52
C HIS A 51 -2.67 -16.03 5.12
N LEU A 52 -2.76 -14.90 4.43
CA LEU A 52 -2.26 -13.62 4.91
C LEU A 52 -3.31 -12.94 5.80
N ARG A 53 -2.97 -12.71 7.07
CA ARG A 53 -3.80 -11.96 8.01
C ARG A 53 -3.57 -10.46 7.84
N TYR A 54 -4.25 -9.82 6.90
CA TYR A 54 -4.02 -8.40 6.55
C TYR A 54 -4.26 -7.45 7.71
N MET A 55 -5.29 -7.68 8.53
CA MET A 55 -5.58 -6.88 9.73
C MET A 55 -4.42 -6.89 10.73
N GLU A 56 -3.75 -8.03 10.89
CA GLU A 56 -2.58 -8.12 11.76
C GLU A 56 -1.43 -7.27 11.21
N LEU A 57 -1.14 -7.37 9.91
CA LEU A 57 -0.08 -6.57 9.26
C LEU A 57 -0.39 -5.07 9.30
N LEU A 58 -1.66 -4.70 9.15
CA LEU A 58 -2.13 -3.32 9.31
C LEU A 58 -1.84 -2.81 10.72
N ASN A 59 -2.26 -3.55 11.75
CA ASN A 59 -2.05 -3.16 13.16
C ASN A 59 -0.56 -2.98 13.48
N HIS A 60 0.31 -3.88 13.00
CA HIS A 60 1.76 -3.75 13.21
C HIS A 60 2.32 -2.50 12.53
N THR A 61 1.86 -2.20 11.32
CA THR A 61 2.26 -0.98 10.59
C THR A 61 1.83 0.27 11.35
N GLU A 62 0.59 0.30 11.86
CA GLU A 62 0.07 1.45 12.63
C GLU A 62 0.82 1.67 13.94
N ILE A 63 1.19 0.59 14.64
CA ILE A 63 2.03 0.66 15.84
C ILE A 63 3.38 1.30 15.52
N VAL A 64 4.03 0.90 14.41
CA VAL A 64 5.31 1.49 13.99
C VAL A 64 5.17 2.96 13.63
N ILE A 65 4.10 3.35 12.94
CA ILE A 65 3.81 4.77 12.63
C ILE A 65 3.64 5.57 13.93
N GLN A 66 2.78 5.10 14.84
CA GLN A 66 2.49 5.80 16.10
C GLN A 66 3.73 5.93 16.98
N LYS A 67 4.50 4.84 17.14
CA LYS A 67 5.73 4.83 17.95
C LYS A 67 6.77 5.84 17.46
N ASN A 68 6.82 6.10 16.16
CA ASN A 68 7.87 6.93 15.54
C ASN A 68 7.40 8.33 15.12
N ALA A 69 6.13 8.70 15.35
CA ALA A 69 5.56 9.97 14.89
C ALA A 69 6.39 11.20 15.32
N LEU A 70 6.87 11.19 16.56
CA LEU A 70 7.63 12.28 17.18
C LEU A 70 9.15 12.07 17.18
N CYS A 71 9.66 11.05 16.49
CA CYS A 71 11.09 10.71 16.49
C CYS A 71 11.85 11.37 15.33
N PHE A 72 13.19 11.42 15.46
CA PHE A 72 14.15 11.87 14.44
C PHE A 72 13.75 13.20 13.77
N THR A 73 13.46 14.20 14.60
CA THR A 73 12.94 15.54 14.23
C THR A 73 14.01 16.54 13.81
N ASP A 74 15.29 16.16 13.86
CA ASP A 74 16.37 17.03 13.36
C ASP A 74 16.12 17.41 11.90
N ILE A 75 16.30 18.70 11.58
CA ILE A 75 15.98 19.25 10.26
C ILE A 75 16.75 18.56 9.13
N SER A 76 17.98 18.12 9.40
CA SER A 76 18.82 17.41 8.42
C SER A 76 18.26 16.03 8.07
N LEU A 77 17.47 15.42 8.96
CA LEU A 77 16.82 14.13 8.73
C LEU A 77 15.42 14.26 8.11
N THR A 78 14.88 15.47 7.95
CA THR A 78 13.55 15.71 7.36
C THR A 78 13.33 14.96 6.04
N PRO A 79 14.27 14.93 5.07
CA PRO A 79 14.06 14.20 3.82
C PRO A 79 13.90 12.70 4.05
N ILE A 80 14.72 12.13 4.96
CA ILE A 80 14.70 10.70 5.29
C ILE A 80 13.42 10.35 6.06
N LYS A 81 13.03 11.17 7.04
CA LYS A 81 11.76 11.05 7.76
C LYS A 81 10.58 11.02 6.81
N ALA A 82 10.57 11.89 5.81
CA ALA A 82 9.48 11.94 4.85
C ALA A 82 9.41 10.69 3.96
N ILE A 83 10.55 10.10 3.56
CA ILE A 83 10.55 8.82 2.84
C ILE A 83 10.06 7.67 3.75
N PHE A 84 10.55 7.62 5.00
CA PHE A 84 10.09 6.65 5.99
C PHE A 84 8.57 6.71 6.20
N ASN A 85 8.00 7.92 6.32
CA ASN A 85 6.56 8.11 6.46
C ASN A 85 5.81 7.64 5.21
N LEU A 86 6.27 8.00 4.01
CA LEU A 86 5.65 7.54 2.77
C LEU A 86 5.62 6.02 2.69
N GLU A 87 6.72 5.36 3.02
CA GLU A 87 6.81 3.90 3.04
C GLU A 87 5.79 3.27 4.00
N CYS A 88 5.75 3.73 5.25
CA CYS A 88 4.80 3.22 6.24
C CYS A 88 3.36 3.48 5.84
N GLU A 89 3.05 4.68 5.36
CA GLU A 89 1.70 5.06 4.97
C GLU A 89 1.24 4.27 3.73
N ILE A 90 2.10 3.99 2.76
CA ILE A 90 1.75 3.13 1.61
C ILE A 90 1.38 1.73 2.10
N LEU A 91 2.18 1.14 2.99
CA LEU A 91 1.87 -0.17 3.58
C LEU A 91 0.53 -0.13 4.33
N GLN A 92 0.31 0.89 5.16
CA GLN A 92 -0.94 1.06 5.89
C GLN A 92 -2.14 1.10 4.94
N GLN A 93 -2.08 1.92 3.89
CA GLN A 93 -3.18 2.04 2.92
C GLN A 93 -3.42 0.75 2.15
N LEU A 94 -2.37 0.03 1.76
CA LEU A 94 -2.51 -1.23 1.01
C LEU A 94 -3.08 -2.36 1.88
N PHE A 95 -2.64 -2.50 3.13
CA PHE A 95 -3.20 -3.51 4.04
C PHE A 95 -4.60 -3.15 4.53
N LYS A 96 -4.90 -1.85 4.67
CA LYS A 96 -6.26 -1.37 4.93
C LYS A 96 -7.18 -1.71 3.75
N ALA A 97 -6.78 -1.40 2.52
CA ALA A 97 -7.53 -1.78 1.32
C ALA A 97 -7.76 -3.29 1.23
N LEU A 98 -6.76 -4.11 1.53
CA LEU A 98 -6.89 -5.57 1.53
C LEU A 98 -7.86 -6.09 2.59
N THR A 99 -7.90 -5.46 3.76
CA THR A 99 -8.85 -5.77 4.83
C THR A 99 -10.28 -5.37 4.46
N GLU A 100 -10.46 -4.17 3.89
CA GLU A 100 -11.74 -3.67 3.40
C GLU A 100 -12.26 -4.51 2.22
N LEU A 101 -11.37 -4.98 1.34
CA LEU A 101 -11.69 -5.92 0.26
C LEU A 101 -12.14 -7.28 0.79
N GLN A 102 -11.52 -7.78 1.87
CA GLN A 102 -11.99 -9.00 2.54
C GLN A 102 -13.41 -8.84 3.07
N GLN A 103 -13.84 -7.62 3.41
CA GLN A 103 -15.18 -7.30 3.90
C GLN A 103 -16.13 -6.80 2.80
N LEU A 104 -15.71 -6.88 1.53
CA LEU A 104 -16.49 -6.39 0.37
C LEU A 104 -16.92 -4.91 0.46
N GLN A 105 -16.12 -4.07 1.10
CA GLN A 105 -16.42 -2.64 1.24
C GLN A 105 -15.90 -1.83 0.04
N PHE A 106 -16.79 -1.46 -0.89
CA PHE A 106 -16.43 -0.76 -2.13
C PHE A 106 -15.75 0.61 -1.90
N LEU A 107 -16.45 1.57 -1.32
CA LEU A 107 -15.93 2.94 -1.16
C LEU A 107 -14.68 3.03 -0.26
N PRO A 108 -14.64 2.35 0.91
CA PRO A 108 -13.45 2.36 1.76
C PRO A 108 -12.21 1.79 1.03
N SER A 109 -12.36 0.64 0.38
CA SER A 109 -11.23 0.03 -0.34
C SER A 109 -10.76 0.90 -1.51
N LEU A 110 -11.67 1.55 -2.24
CA LEU A 110 -11.33 2.50 -3.30
C LEU A 110 -10.52 3.69 -2.77
N ALA A 111 -10.97 4.27 -1.64
CA ALA A 111 -10.30 5.40 -0.99
C ALA A 111 -8.88 5.01 -0.53
N SER A 112 -8.74 3.83 0.10
CA SER A 112 -7.45 3.30 0.54
C SER A 112 -6.49 3.04 -0.64
N ILE A 113 -6.98 2.45 -1.74
CA ILE A 113 -6.18 2.23 -2.96
C ILE A 113 -5.72 3.55 -3.58
N HIS A 114 -6.61 4.55 -3.65
CA HIS A 114 -6.24 5.88 -4.10
C HIS A 114 -5.21 6.52 -3.18
N GLY A 115 -5.38 6.41 -1.86
CA GLY A 115 -4.44 6.87 -0.85
C GLY A 115 -3.04 6.27 -1.02
N ALA A 116 -2.95 4.96 -1.33
CA ALA A 116 -1.67 4.32 -1.64
C ALA A 116 -1.06 4.86 -2.94
N HIS A 117 -1.89 5.07 -3.97
CA HIS A 117 -1.42 5.61 -5.25
C HIS A 117 -0.84 7.02 -5.12
N THR A 118 -1.52 7.94 -4.44
CA THR A 118 -1.04 9.31 -4.23
C THR A 118 0.33 9.33 -3.55
N ARG A 119 0.54 8.47 -2.55
CA ARG A 119 1.81 8.38 -1.83
C ARG A 119 2.93 7.74 -2.64
N LEU A 120 2.62 6.71 -3.44
CA LEU A 120 3.57 6.13 -4.39
C LEU A 120 4.05 7.20 -5.39
N THR A 121 3.14 7.99 -5.95
CA THR A 121 3.48 9.10 -6.86
C THR A 121 4.31 10.18 -6.14
N ALA A 122 3.99 10.49 -4.88
CA ALA A 122 4.75 11.44 -4.08
C ALA A 122 6.17 10.93 -3.74
N TRP A 123 6.35 9.62 -3.56
CA TRP A 123 7.68 9.03 -3.38
C TRP A 123 8.45 9.05 -4.71
N GLU A 124 7.83 8.64 -5.81
CA GLU A 124 8.46 8.61 -7.13
C GLU A 124 9.00 9.98 -7.56
N SER A 125 8.22 11.05 -7.37
CA SER A 125 8.65 12.42 -7.70
C SER A 125 9.86 12.89 -6.87
N ARG A 126 10.03 12.36 -5.65
CA ARG A 126 11.21 12.64 -4.81
C ARG A 126 12.45 11.89 -5.25
N MET A 127 12.30 10.76 -5.95
CA MET A 127 13.41 10.02 -6.56
C MET A 127 13.86 10.68 -7.87
N GLN A 128 12.91 11.01 -8.75
CA GLN A 128 13.19 11.60 -10.07
C GLN A 128 13.94 12.95 -9.98
N ASN A 129 13.72 13.72 -8.91
CA ASN A 129 14.40 14.99 -8.68
C ASN A 129 15.86 14.87 -8.20
N ARG A 130 16.34 13.67 -7.86
CA ARG A 130 17.70 13.45 -7.35
C ARG A 130 18.67 12.90 -8.41
N GLU A 131 18.17 12.36 -9.51
CA GLU A 131 18.99 11.74 -10.56
C GLU A 131 18.95 12.57 -11.84
N SER A 132 19.66 13.70 -11.83
CA SER A 132 20.30 14.25 -13.03
C SER A 132 21.54 13.43 -13.44
N TRP A 133 21.56 12.13 -13.15
CA TRP A 133 22.58 11.18 -13.61
C TRP A 133 22.23 10.72 -15.03
N LYS A 134 22.27 11.69 -15.95
CA LYS A 134 22.35 11.44 -17.38
C LYS A 134 23.77 10.94 -17.68
N LEU A 135 24.03 9.67 -17.39
CA LEU A 135 25.12 8.95 -18.05
C LEU A 135 24.65 7.54 -18.45
N GLY A 136 24.17 7.45 -19.68
CA GLY A 136 24.57 6.38 -20.60
C GLY A 136 24.01 4.97 -20.40
N PHE A 137 23.14 4.58 -21.34
CA PHE A 137 23.17 3.29 -22.04
C PHE A 137 22.71 1.98 -21.39
N LEU A 138 22.30 1.94 -20.12
CA LEU A 138 21.68 0.72 -19.56
C LEU A 138 20.19 0.94 -19.23
N LYS A 139 19.31 0.37 -20.06
CA LYS A 139 17.84 0.33 -19.90
C LYS A 139 17.40 -0.60 -18.76
N ASN A 140 18.00 -0.50 -17.58
CA ASN A 140 17.51 -1.20 -16.39
C ASN A 140 16.75 -0.22 -15.51
N ASN A 141 15.50 -0.59 -15.21
CA ASN A 141 14.52 0.16 -14.43
C ASN A 141 15.15 0.70 -13.12
N GLN A 142 15.44 2.00 -13.07
CA GLN A 142 16.32 2.65 -12.07
C GLN A 142 15.71 2.78 -10.66
N LEU A 143 14.52 2.23 -10.41
CA LEU A 143 13.82 2.37 -9.14
C LEU A 143 14.25 1.30 -8.12
N PRO A 144 14.36 1.62 -6.81
CA PRO A 144 14.67 0.65 -5.77
C PRO A 144 13.69 -0.54 -5.76
N ALA A 145 14.21 -1.75 -5.55
CA ALA A 145 13.43 -3.00 -5.60
C ALA A 145 12.21 -2.98 -4.66
N LEU A 146 12.36 -2.39 -3.46
CA LEU A 146 11.26 -2.25 -2.51
C LEU A 146 10.13 -1.37 -3.07
N PHE A 147 10.47 -0.25 -3.71
CA PHE A 147 9.49 0.63 -4.32
C PHE A 147 8.75 -0.06 -5.47
N GLN A 148 9.49 -0.78 -6.32
CA GLN A 148 8.89 -1.61 -7.37
C GLN A 148 7.95 -2.68 -6.80
N TRP A 149 8.32 -3.29 -5.67
CA TRP A 149 7.47 -4.25 -4.98
C TRP A 149 6.18 -3.61 -4.46
N LEU A 150 6.24 -2.40 -3.88
CA LEU A 150 5.04 -1.67 -3.44
C LEU A 150 4.13 -1.29 -4.61
N GLN A 151 4.70 -0.87 -5.75
CA GLN A 151 3.93 -0.65 -6.99
C GLN A 151 3.25 -1.93 -7.47
N LYS A 152 3.96 -3.06 -7.42
CA LYS A 152 3.42 -4.38 -7.75
C LYS A 152 2.28 -4.76 -6.81
N LEU A 153 2.48 -4.64 -5.51
CA LEU A 153 1.44 -4.92 -4.52
C LEU A 153 0.20 -4.07 -4.79
N LYS A 154 0.34 -2.76 -5.01
CA LYS A 154 -0.78 -1.88 -5.38
C LYS A 154 -1.51 -2.33 -6.64
N GLY A 155 -0.77 -2.80 -7.66
CA GLY A 155 -1.35 -3.34 -8.88
C GLY A 155 -2.16 -4.63 -8.67
N ILE A 156 -1.70 -5.52 -7.79
CA ILE A 156 -2.43 -6.72 -7.39
C ILE A 156 -3.69 -6.36 -6.59
N VAL A 157 -3.61 -5.44 -5.62
CA VAL A 157 -4.77 -4.96 -4.85
C VAL A 157 -5.83 -4.36 -5.80
N LEU A 158 -5.40 -3.53 -6.75
CA LEU A 158 -6.31 -2.94 -7.74
C LEU A 158 -6.94 -3.98 -8.66
N SER A 159 -6.19 -5.01 -9.07
CA SER A 159 -6.71 -6.11 -9.88
C SER A 159 -7.79 -6.91 -9.12
N LYS A 160 -7.58 -7.13 -7.81
CA LYS A 160 -8.58 -7.78 -6.94
C LYS A 160 -9.82 -6.92 -6.74
N PHE A 161 -9.63 -5.61 -6.48
CA PHE A 161 -10.71 -4.64 -6.38
C PHE A 161 -11.57 -4.62 -7.64
N SER A 162 -10.93 -4.54 -8.82
CA SER A 162 -11.65 -4.50 -10.09
C SER A 162 -12.45 -5.77 -10.36
N LEU A 163 -11.99 -6.94 -9.89
CA LEU A 163 -12.73 -8.18 -10.00
C LEU A 163 -13.93 -8.18 -9.04
N TYR A 164 -13.69 -7.89 -7.75
CA TYR A 164 -14.70 -7.97 -6.70
C TYR A 164 -15.85 -7.00 -6.93
N PHE A 165 -15.56 -5.84 -7.50
CA PHE A 165 -16.53 -4.79 -7.73
C PHE A 165 -16.76 -4.53 -9.21
N HIS A 166 -16.51 -5.52 -10.08
CA HIS A 166 -16.67 -5.37 -11.52
C HIS A 166 -18.08 -4.85 -11.89
N ASN A 167 -19.12 -5.42 -11.28
CA ASN A 167 -20.50 -5.01 -11.54
C ASN A 167 -20.77 -3.59 -11.07
N THR A 168 -20.32 -3.22 -9.86
CA THR A 168 -20.42 -1.85 -9.34
C THR A 168 -19.70 -0.85 -10.24
N LEU A 169 -18.49 -1.17 -10.70
CA LEU A 169 -17.72 -0.33 -11.61
C LEU A 169 -18.44 -0.18 -12.97
N ALA A 170 -18.95 -1.26 -13.54
CA ALA A 170 -19.68 -1.22 -14.80
C ALA A 170 -20.98 -0.39 -14.71
N GLN A 171 -21.62 -0.35 -13.54
CA GLN A 171 -22.83 0.46 -13.30
C GLN A 171 -22.50 1.94 -13.05
N GLN A 172 -21.34 2.24 -12.46
CA GLN A 172 -20.97 3.60 -12.04
C GLN A 172 -20.02 4.32 -13.02
N THR A 173 -19.58 3.67 -14.09
CA THR A 173 -18.63 4.22 -15.06
C THR A 173 -19.16 4.08 -16.48
N THR A 174 -18.68 4.92 -17.39
CA THR A 174 -19.00 4.74 -18.81
C THR A 174 -18.21 3.54 -19.38
N PRO A 175 -18.64 2.93 -20.50
CA PRO A 175 -17.85 1.88 -21.16
C PRO A 175 -16.43 2.33 -21.55
N ASN A 176 -16.22 3.62 -21.81
CA ASN A 176 -14.88 4.17 -22.09
C ASN A 176 -14.02 4.22 -20.83
N ASP A 177 -14.60 4.68 -19.71
CA ASP A 177 -13.91 4.73 -18.43
C ASP A 177 -13.56 3.33 -17.94
N MET A 178 -14.49 2.38 -18.06
CA MET A 178 -14.27 0.98 -17.70
C MET A 178 -13.10 0.37 -18.50
N ARG A 179 -13.03 0.64 -19.82
CA ARG A 179 -11.86 0.25 -20.62
C ARG A 179 -10.57 0.89 -20.13
N GLY A 180 -10.62 2.17 -19.76
CA GLY A 180 -9.48 2.88 -19.17
C GLY A 180 -9.02 2.30 -17.83
N ILE A 181 -9.95 1.83 -16.99
CA ILE A 181 -9.65 1.13 -15.74
C ILE A 181 -9.00 -0.21 -16.03
N CYS A 182 -9.61 -1.05 -16.88
CA CYS A 182 -9.08 -2.37 -17.26
C CYS A 182 -7.67 -2.29 -17.86
N ALA A 183 -7.39 -1.29 -18.70
CA ALA A 183 -6.08 -1.08 -19.32
C ALA A 183 -4.95 -0.81 -18.31
N LYS A 184 -5.29 -0.33 -17.10
CA LYS A 184 -4.32 -0.05 -16.03
C LYS A 184 -4.11 -1.24 -15.08
N LEU A 185 -4.89 -2.32 -15.23
CA LEU A 185 -4.77 -3.49 -14.39
C LEU A 185 -3.51 -4.28 -14.73
N GLN A 186 -2.81 -4.75 -13.70
CA GLN A 186 -1.74 -5.73 -13.90
C GLN A 186 -2.33 -7.07 -14.35
N HIS A 187 -3.48 -7.43 -13.78
CA HIS A 187 -4.21 -8.64 -14.13
C HIS A 187 -5.70 -8.34 -14.28
N ASP A 188 -6.20 -8.40 -15.52
CA ASP A 188 -7.64 -8.38 -15.76
C ASP A 188 -8.23 -9.77 -15.50
N HIS A 189 -8.57 -10.03 -14.24
CA HIS A 189 -9.15 -11.31 -13.83
C HIS A 189 -10.54 -11.54 -14.41
N TYR A 190 -11.32 -10.47 -14.62
CA TYR A 190 -12.64 -10.59 -15.21
C TYR A 190 -12.55 -11.08 -16.66
N GLN A 191 -11.67 -10.49 -17.47
CA GLN A 191 -11.45 -10.98 -18.84
C GLN A 191 -10.88 -12.41 -18.88
N LYS A 192 -10.08 -12.81 -17.88
CA LYS A 192 -9.66 -14.21 -17.74
C LYS A 192 -10.85 -15.14 -17.46
N MET A 193 -11.81 -14.73 -16.62
CA MET A 193 -13.05 -15.50 -16.41
C MET A 193 -13.86 -15.62 -17.70
N VAL A 194 -14.02 -14.52 -18.45
CA VAL A 194 -14.70 -14.51 -19.75
C VAL A 194 -14.02 -15.46 -20.75
N GLY A 195 -12.69 -15.36 -20.87
CA GLY A 195 -11.92 -16.21 -21.78
C GLY A 195 -11.97 -17.68 -21.38
N PHE A 196 -11.92 -17.98 -20.07
CA PHE A 196 -12.05 -19.35 -19.55
C PHE A 196 -13.42 -19.93 -19.89
N GLN A 197 -14.50 -19.18 -19.64
CA GLN A 197 -15.87 -19.59 -19.94
C GLN A 197 -16.02 -19.99 -21.41
N LYS A 198 -15.57 -19.12 -22.32
CA LYS A 198 -15.63 -19.36 -23.77
C LYS A 198 -14.75 -20.52 -24.23
N LYS A 199 -13.56 -20.66 -23.65
CA LYS A 199 -12.59 -21.69 -24.08
C LYS A 199 -13.04 -23.10 -23.75
N TYR A 200 -13.70 -23.28 -22.60
CA TYR A 200 -14.09 -24.60 -22.10
C TYR A 200 -15.60 -24.86 -22.12
N ASP A 201 -16.37 -23.93 -22.69
CA ASP A 201 -17.83 -24.01 -22.82
C ASP A 201 -18.55 -24.34 -21.49
N VAL A 202 -18.04 -23.76 -20.39
CA VAL A 202 -18.68 -23.93 -19.07
C VAL A 202 -19.87 -22.99 -18.95
N ALA A 203 -20.92 -23.40 -18.23
CA ALA A 203 -22.14 -22.62 -18.09
C ALA A 203 -21.90 -21.29 -17.35
N TYR A 204 -21.16 -21.34 -16.23
CA TYR A 204 -20.86 -20.17 -15.40
C TYR A 204 -19.48 -20.27 -14.75
N VAL A 205 -18.85 -19.12 -14.54
CA VAL A 205 -17.73 -18.92 -13.62
C VAL A 205 -18.19 -17.93 -12.56
N ILE A 206 -18.19 -18.34 -11.29
CA ILE A 206 -18.79 -17.58 -10.19
C ILE A 206 -17.76 -17.40 -9.08
N LEU A 207 -17.69 -16.18 -8.55
CA LEU A 207 -17.00 -15.87 -7.30
C LEU A 207 -18.04 -15.65 -6.21
N LEU A 208 -17.98 -16.47 -5.17
CA LEU A 208 -18.87 -16.43 -4.02
C LEU A 208 -18.14 -15.80 -2.82
N SER A 209 -18.89 -15.14 -1.93
CA SER A 209 -18.41 -14.76 -0.61
C SER A 209 -19.00 -15.65 0.46
N ASP A 210 -18.21 -15.95 1.48
CA ASP A 210 -18.68 -16.49 2.76
C ASP A 210 -19.15 -15.37 3.71
N ASN A 211 -18.84 -14.10 3.38
CA ASN A 211 -19.40 -12.99 4.15
C ASN A 211 -20.88 -12.89 3.82
N GLN A 212 -21.73 -13.13 4.83
CA GLN A 212 -23.13 -12.75 4.77
C GLN A 212 -23.17 -11.25 4.51
N VAL A 213 -23.50 -10.85 3.28
CA VAL A 213 -23.95 -9.48 3.04
C VAL A 213 -25.24 -9.36 3.83
N VAL A 214 -25.32 -8.38 4.74
CA VAL A 214 -26.55 -8.05 5.47
C VAL A 214 -27.54 -7.48 4.46
N CYS A 215 -28.09 -8.35 3.63
CA CYS A 215 -29.27 -8.10 2.84
C CYS A 215 -30.42 -8.76 3.60
N ASP A 216 -31.45 -7.98 3.87
CA ASP A 216 -32.64 -8.30 4.68
C ASP A 216 -33.56 -9.31 3.95
N THR A 217 -32.98 -10.41 3.46
CA THR A 217 -33.68 -11.47 2.74
C THR A 217 -33.54 -12.76 3.53
N THR A 218 -34.68 -13.29 3.92
CA THR A 218 -34.93 -14.42 4.82
C THR A 218 -34.42 -15.80 4.35
N ASP A 219 -33.47 -15.87 3.41
CA ASP A 219 -32.90 -17.13 2.92
C ASP A 219 -31.50 -17.35 3.51
N TYR A 220 -31.45 -18.14 4.57
CA TYR A 220 -30.27 -18.41 5.39
C TYR A 220 -29.20 -19.32 4.74
N ASP A 221 -29.33 -19.69 3.46
CA ASP A 221 -28.46 -20.69 2.81
C ASP A 221 -27.75 -20.22 1.52
N SER A 222 -27.77 -18.92 1.20
CA SER A 222 -27.17 -18.42 -0.06
C SER A 222 -25.88 -17.63 0.15
N PHE A 223 -24.74 -18.22 -0.25
CA PHE A 223 -23.48 -17.49 -0.39
C PHE A 223 -23.64 -16.36 -1.43
N PRO A 224 -23.42 -15.08 -1.08
CA PRO A 224 -23.63 -14.00 -2.03
C PRO A 224 -22.64 -14.09 -3.21
N ILE A 225 -23.18 -13.98 -4.42
CA ILE A 225 -22.40 -13.92 -5.66
C ILE A 225 -21.77 -12.53 -5.76
N ILE A 226 -20.44 -12.47 -5.66
CA ILE A 226 -19.67 -11.24 -5.83
C ILE A 226 -19.63 -10.86 -7.31
N VAL A 227 -19.29 -11.82 -8.17
CA VAL A 227 -19.22 -11.64 -9.62
C VAL A 227 -19.45 -12.97 -10.33
N SER A 228 -20.12 -12.92 -11.47
CA SER A 228 -20.38 -14.07 -12.32
C SER A 228 -20.19 -13.73 -13.80
N TYR A 229 -19.79 -14.74 -14.59
CA TYR A 229 -19.83 -14.69 -16.04
C TYR A 229 -20.34 -16.02 -16.63
N PRO A 230 -21.36 -16.01 -17.50
CA PRO A 230 -22.17 -14.86 -17.92
C PRO A 230 -22.86 -14.17 -16.73
N PRO A 231 -23.21 -12.87 -16.84
CA PRO A 231 -23.89 -12.15 -15.76
C PRO A 231 -25.17 -12.88 -15.40
N VAL A 232 -25.32 -13.25 -14.13
CA VAL A 232 -26.59 -13.81 -13.64
C VAL A 232 -27.55 -12.63 -13.49
N SER A 233 -28.69 -12.69 -14.19
CA SER A 233 -29.80 -11.77 -13.97
C SER A 233 -30.33 -12.03 -12.56
N ILE A 234 -29.79 -11.33 -11.57
CA ILE A 234 -30.45 -11.23 -10.27
C ILE A 234 -31.66 -10.34 -10.53
N PHE A 235 -32.80 -10.95 -10.85
CA PHE A 235 -34.07 -10.29 -10.58
C PHE A 235 -34.13 -10.17 -9.05
N LEU A 236 -33.74 -9.00 -8.55
CA LEU A 236 -34.18 -8.50 -7.25
C LEU A 236 -35.67 -8.17 -7.34
#